data_AF-A0AAW5N9S0-F1
#
_entry.id   AF-A0AAW5N9S0-F1
#
_cell.length_a   1.000
_cell.length_b   1.000
_cell.length_c   1.000
_cell.angle_alpha   90.00
_cell.angle_beta   90.00
_cell.angle_gamma   90.00
#
_symmetry.space_group_name_H-M   'P 1'
#
loop_
_entity.id
_entity.type
_entity.pdbx_description
1 polymer ?
#
loop_
_entity_poly.entity_id
_entity_poly.type
_entity_poly.pdbx_seq_one_letter_code
_entity_poly.pdbx_strand_id
1 'polypeptide(L)'
;MEYNKQFFEKVFSTKRMERYFNLYPGDEARAVLHYRCNLELAEAFYTSLSVFEVTLRNALCRELETMTGRPDWYAVFPTTPGLTRLNYYITQASKQIAGRHESITPSKIVAELTLGFWVSLLNSEYERLLWKDLRRAFPFMPKKERKRKNVSAPLNTCRAGL
;
A
#
# COMPACT_ATOMS: atom_id res chain seq x y z
N MET A 1 36.03 -5.86 0.53
CA MET A 1 35.51 -6.99 -0.26
C MET A 1 34.75 -6.41 -1.43
N GLU A 2 35.22 -6.63 -2.65
CA GLU A 2 34.47 -6.26 -3.86
C GLU A 2 33.40 -7.32 -4.11
N TYR A 3 32.13 -6.90 -4.07
CA TYR A 3 30.99 -7.76 -4.37
C TYR A 3 30.78 -7.77 -5.89
N ASN A 4 30.91 -8.94 -6.53
CA ASN A 4 30.80 -9.11 -7.98
C ASN A 4 29.38 -9.52 -8.42
N LYS A 5 29.12 -9.61 -9.73
CA LYS A 5 27.82 -10.01 -10.28
C LYS A 5 27.30 -11.33 -9.69
N GLN A 6 28.16 -12.33 -9.57
CA GLN A 6 27.77 -13.65 -9.07
C GLN A 6 27.27 -13.60 -7.61
N PHE A 7 27.85 -12.73 -6.77
CA PHE A 7 27.36 -12.47 -5.42
C PHE A 7 25.95 -11.85 -5.47
N PHE A 8 25.76 -10.78 -6.23
CA PHE A 8 24.49 -10.06 -6.29
C PHE A 8 23.35 -10.92 -6.86
N GLU A 9 23.60 -11.70 -7.92
CA GLU A 9 22.58 -12.60 -8.48
C GLU A 9 22.18 -13.70 -7.49
N LYS A 10 23.14 -14.23 -6.72
CA LYS A 10 22.88 -15.25 -5.70
C LYS A 10 22.12 -14.72 -4.50
N VAL A 11 22.40 -13.49 -4.08
CA VAL A 11 21.79 -12.87 -2.89
C VAL A 11 20.44 -12.20 -3.19
N PHE A 12 20.31 -11.50 -4.32
CA PHE A 12 19.14 -10.68 -4.66
C PHE A 12 18.25 -11.24 -5.78
N SER A 13 18.54 -12.46 -6.26
CA SER A 13 17.97 -13.10 -7.46
C SER A 13 18.45 -12.50 -8.77
N THR A 14 18.74 -13.38 -9.74
CA THR A 14 19.10 -13.02 -11.12
C THR A 14 18.08 -12.05 -11.73
N LYS A 15 16.77 -12.29 -11.59
CA LYS A 15 15.73 -11.43 -12.19
C LYS A 15 15.75 -9.99 -11.66
N ARG A 16 16.13 -9.78 -10.40
CA ARG A 16 16.18 -8.43 -9.80
C ARG A 16 17.34 -7.63 -10.37
N MET A 17 18.48 -8.30 -10.57
CA MET A 17 19.72 -7.69 -11.03
C MET A 17 19.85 -7.64 -12.55
N GLU A 18 19.16 -8.51 -13.26
CA GLU A 18 19.14 -8.63 -14.73
C GLU A 18 18.89 -7.28 -15.40
N ARG A 19 17.92 -6.49 -14.92
CA ARG A 19 17.64 -5.14 -15.46
C ARG A 19 18.87 -4.23 -15.40
N TYR A 20 19.64 -4.28 -14.31
CA TYR A 20 20.82 -3.42 -14.15
C TYR A 20 22.00 -3.92 -14.98
N PHE A 21 22.26 -5.22 -14.99
CA PHE A 21 23.35 -5.79 -15.78
C PHE A 21 23.11 -5.69 -17.30
N ASN A 22 21.85 -5.77 -17.75
CA ASN A 22 21.50 -5.57 -19.16
C ASN A 22 21.66 -4.11 -19.61
N LEU A 23 21.52 -3.13 -18.70
CA LEU A 23 21.75 -1.71 -19.00
C LEU A 23 23.24 -1.36 -19.09
N TYR A 24 24.12 -2.15 -18.48
CA TYR A 24 25.57 -1.94 -18.47
C TYR A 24 26.33 -3.22 -18.85
N PRO A 25 26.24 -3.67 -20.12
CA PRO A 25 26.94 -4.87 -20.56
C PRO A 25 28.45 -4.68 -20.42
N GLY A 26 29.12 -5.61 -19.72
CA GLY A 26 30.57 -5.59 -19.49
C GLY A 26 31.05 -4.64 -18.38
N ASP A 27 30.16 -3.88 -17.74
CA ASP A 27 30.49 -2.97 -16.63
C ASP A 27 29.65 -3.31 -15.40
N GLU A 28 30.06 -4.39 -14.71
CA GLU A 28 29.37 -4.88 -13.52
C GLU A 28 29.38 -3.86 -12.38
N ALA A 29 30.48 -3.11 -12.24
CA ALA A 29 30.64 -2.11 -11.19
C ALA A 29 29.59 -1.00 -11.32
N ARG A 30 29.33 -0.54 -12.56
CA ARG A 30 28.31 0.47 -12.82
C ARG A 30 26.89 -0.06 -12.65
N ALA A 31 26.62 -1.32 -12.99
CA ALA A 31 25.33 -1.95 -12.71
C ALA A 31 25.06 -2.04 -11.20
N VAL A 32 26.05 -2.45 -10.41
CA VAL A 32 25.96 -2.48 -8.94
C VAL A 32 25.77 -1.08 -8.38
N LEU A 33 26.50 -0.07 -8.89
CA LEU A 33 26.34 1.32 -8.47
C LEU A 33 24.92 1.83 -8.74
N HIS A 34 24.35 1.56 -9.92
CA HIS A 34 22.97 1.96 -10.23
C HIS A 34 21.98 1.29 -9.27
N TYR A 35 22.15 -0.01 -8.97
CA TYR A 35 21.31 -0.68 -7.98
C TYR A 35 21.40 -0.02 -6.60
N ARG A 36 22.61 0.35 -6.16
CA ARG A 36 22.82 1.07 -4.90
C ARG A 36 22.14 2.43 -4.88
N CYS A 37 22.28 3.23 -5.95
CA CYS A 37 21.58 4.51 -6.05
C CYS A 37 20.06 4.34 -5.99
N ASN A 38 19.51 3.27 -6.57
CA ASN A 38 18.07 2.98 -6.46
C ASN A 38 17.66 2.63 -5.02
N LEU A 39 18.52 1.95 -4.25
CA LEU A 39 18.28 1.69 -2.84
C LEU A 39 18.33 2.97 -2.00
N GLU A 40 19.35 3.80 -2.20
CA GLU A 40 19.50 5.10 -1.52
C GLU A 40 18.31 6.02 -1.81
N LEU A 41 17.82 6.01 -3.06
CA LEU A 41 16.61 6.74 -3.42
C LEU A 41 15.37 6.19 -2.71
N ALA A 42 15.21 4.86 -2.66
CA ALA A 42 14.08 4.23 -1.97
C ALA A 42 14.11 4.53 -0.46
N GLU A 43 15.30 4.52 0.14
CA GLU A 43 15.52 4.90 1.54
C GLU A 43 15.06 6.34 1.80
N ALA A 44 15.42 7.29 0.93
CA ALA A 44 15.01 8.69 1.06
C ALA A 44 13.48 8.87 1.02
N PHE A 45 12.75 8.00 0.32
CA PHE A 45 11.29 8.04 0.27
C PHE A 45 10.60 7.32 1.43
N TYR A 46 11.30 6.47 2.18
CA TYR A 46 10.69 5.61 3.21
C TYR A 46 9.92 6.42 4.26
N THR A 47 10.52 7.49 4.78
CA THR A 47 9.89 8.36 5.78
C THR A 47 8.62 9.01 5.25
N SER A 48 8.69 9.61 4.05
CA SER A 48 7.56 10.27 3.40
C SER A 48 6.42 9.28 3.16
N LEU A 49 6.74 8.06 2.74
CA LEU A 49 5.77 7.01 2.50
C LEU A 49 5.10 6.53 3.79
N SER A 50 5.88 6.37 4.87
CA SER A 50 5.35 5.96 6.18
C SER A 50 4.34 6.98 6.71
N VAL A 51 4.66 8.27 6.64
CA VAL A 51 3.74 9.35 7.03
C VAL A 51 2.51 9.35 6.12
N PHE A 52 2.70 9.18 4.83
CA PHE A 52 1.61 9.10 3.86
C PHE A 52 0.65 7.94 4.16
N GLU A 53 1.16 6.75 4.44
CA GLU A 53 0.35 5.57 4.77
C GLU A 53 -0.49 5.78 6.03
N VAL A 54 0.13 6.27 7.11
CA VAL A 54 -0.58 6.51 8.37
C VAL A 54 -1.67 7.57 8.19
N THR A 55 -1.37 8.66 7.48
CA THR A 55 -2.34 9.74 7.26
C THR A 55 -3.50 9.30 6.36
N LEU A 56 -3.22 8.58 5.28
CA LEU A 56 -4.25 8.03 4.39
C LEU A 56 -5.14 7.03 5.14
N ARG A 57 -4.54 6.06 5.85
CA ARG A 57 -5.25 5.07 6.65
C ARG A 57 -6.19 5.75 7.63
N ASN A 58 -5.68 6.68 8.43
CA ASN A 58 -6.47 7.34 9.47
C ASN A 58 -7.61 8.16 8.86
N ALA A 59 -7.35 8.84 7.74
CA ALA A 59 -8.38 9.61 7.04
C ALA A 59 -9.50 8.71 6.50
N LEU A 60 -9.16 7.59 5.85
CA LEU A 60 -10.15 6.65 5.31
C LEU A 60 -10.90 5.91 6.43
N CYS A 61 -10.20 5.48 7.48
CA CYS A 61 -10.79 4.80 8.63
C CYS A 61 -11.86 5.67 9.29
N ARG A 62 -11.57 6.96 9.51
CA ARG A 62 -12.55 7.92 10.05
C ARG A 62 -13.82 7.99 9.20
N GLU A 63 -13.70 8.05 7.88
CA GLU A 63 -14.88 8.11 7.01
C GLU A 63 -15.65 6.78 6.98
N LEU A 64 -14.95 5.63 7.08
CA LEU A 64 -15.60 4.32 7.19
C LEU A 64 -16.36 4.19 8.51
N GLU A 65 -15.75 4.53 9.63
CA GLU A 65 -16.40 4.54 10.94
C GLU A 65 -17.62 5.45 10.97
N THR A 66 -17.52 6.64 10.35
CA THR A 66 -18.63 7.57 10.21
C THR A 66 -19.76 6.99 9.36
N MET A 67 -19.40 6.31 8.25
CA MET A 67 -20.37 5.68 7.36
C MET A 67 -21.11 4.51 8.02
N THR A 68 -20.42 3.74 8.87
CA THR A 68 -20.99 2.53 9.50
C THR A 68 -21.49 2.75 10.92
N GLY A 69 -21.15 3.88 11.55
CA GLY A 69 -21.51 4.21 12.94
C GLY A 69 -20.81 3.37 14.01
N ARG A 70 -19.67 2.74 13.69
CA ARG A 70 -18.95 1.81 14.59
C ARG A 70 -17.44 1.79 14.33
N PRO A 71 -16.61 1.56 15.36
CA PRO A 71 -15.15 1.52 15.23
C PRO A 71 -14.65 0.29 14.45
N ASP A 72 -15.35 -0.84 14.56
CA ASP A 72 -15.14 -2.05 13.77
C ASP A 72 -15.98 -2.03 12.49
N TRP A 73 -15.82 -0.96 11.71
CA TRP A 73 -16.54 -0.69 10.46
C TRP A 73 -16.55 -1.88 9.49
N TYR A 74 -15.51 -2.71 9.52
CA TYR A 74 -15.39 -3.88 8.64
C TYR A 74 -16.41 -4.99 8.98
N ALA A 75 -17.01 -4.97 10.17
CA ALA A 75 -17.97 -6.00 10.58
C ALA A 75 -19.32 -5.95 9.83
N VAL A 76 -19.63 -4.84 9.14
CA VAL A 76 -20.87 -4.72 8.34
C VAL A 76 -20.72 -5.20 6.89
N PHE A 77 -19.49 -5.36 6.41
CA PHE A 77 -19.20 -5.74 5.03
C PHE A 77 -19.21 -7.25 4.69
N PRO A 78 -19.17 -8.22 5.63
CA PRO A 78 -19.26 -9.65 5.32
C PRO A 78 -20.47 -10.03 4.46
N THR A 79 -21.60 -9.36 4.68
CA THR A 79 -22.87 -9.63 3.98
C THR A 79 -23.13 -8.67 2.83
N THR A 80 -22.22 -7.71 2.55
CA THR A 80 -22.42 -6.69 1.51
C THR A 80 -21.92 -7.21 0.15
N PRO A 81 -22.80 -7.35 -0.86
CA PRO A 81 -22.39 -7.76 -2.20
C PRO A 81 -21.36 -6.79 -2.79
N GLY A 82 -20.28 -7.32 -3.35
CA GLY A 82 -19.21 -6.52 -3.95
C GLY A 82 -18.08 -6.13 -2.98
N LEU A 83 -18.12 -6.52 -1.70
CA LEU A 83 -17.05 -6.27 -0.72
C LEU A 83 -16.31 -7.54 -0.26
N THR A 84 -16.50 -8.68 -0.95
CA THR A 84 -15.92 -9.97 -0.55
C THR A 84 -14.40 -9.94 -0.42
N ARG A 85 -13.70 -9.24 -1.33
CA ARG A 85 -12.24 -9.13 -1.31
C ARG A 85 -11.73 -8.31 -0.12
N LEU A 86 -12.49 -7.30 0.32
CA LEU A 86 -12.18 -6.54 1.54
C LEU A 86 -12.15 -7.49 2.75
N ASN A 87 -13.16 -8.36 2.88
CA ASN A 87 -13.26 -9.31 4.00
C ASN A 87 -12.08 -10.29 4.06
N TYR A 88 -11.50 -10.66 2.92
CA TYR A 88 -10.30 -11.48 2.88
C TYR A 88 -9.14 -10.80 3.63
N TYR A 89 -8.85 -9.52 3.35
CA TYR A 89 -7.76 -8.79 4.01
C TYR A 89 -7.99 -8.64 5.52
N ILE A 90 -9.23 -8.35 5.93
CA ILE A 90 -9.60 -8.28 7.36
C ILE A 90 -9.37 -9.63 8.05
N THR A 91 -9.75 -10.73 7.40
CA THR A 91 -9.55 -12.07 7.93
C THR A 91 -8.05 -12.40 8.07
N GLN A 92 -7.23 -12.04 7.09
CA GLN A 92 -5.78 -12.22 7.17
C GLN A 92 -5.14 -11.38 8.29
N ALA A 93 -5.59 -10.14 8.46
CA ALA A 93 -5.14 -9.28 9.56
C ALA A 93 -5.48 -9.90 10.93
N SER A 94 -6.73 -10.34 11.12
CA SER A 94 -7.15 -11.03 12.35
C SER A 94 -6.31 -12.27 12.65
N LYS A 95 -6.00 -13.09 11.62
CA LYS A 95 -5.16 -14.28 11.77
C LYS A 95 -3.73 -13.94 12.18
N GLN A 96 -3.14 -12.90 11.60
CA GLN A 96 -1.78 -12.47 11.94
C GLN A 96 -1.69 -11.97 13.40
N ILE A 97 -2.65 -11.17 13.83
CA ILE A 97 -2.71 -10.68 15.23
C ILE A 97 -2.91 -11.86 16.19
N ALA A 98 -3.82 -12.78 15.88
CA ALA A 98 -4.04 -13.97 16.70
C ALA A 98 -2.79 -14.88 16.76
N GLY A 99 -2.06 -15.02 15.64
CA GLY A 99 -0.80 -15.78 15.60
C GLY A 99 0.31 -15.18 16.47
N ARG A 100 0.26 -13.87 16.74
CA ARG A 100 1.13 -13.19 17.71
C ARG A 100 0.62 -13.27 19.16
N HIS A 101 -0.45 -14.03 19.42
CA HIS A 101 -1.10 -14.17 20.74
C HIS A 101 -1.59 -12.83 21.32
N GLU A 102 -1.95 -11.91 20.43
CA GLU A 102 -2.45 -10.61 20.80
C GLU A 102 -3.98 -10.55 20.77
N SER A 103 -4.57 -9.73 21.63
CA SER A 103 -6.01 -9.43 21.55
C SER A 103 -6.34 -8.72 20.24
N ILE A 104 -7.38 -9.18 19.56
CA ILE A 104 -7.89 -8.54 18.33
C ILE A 104 -8.72 -7.33 18.73
N THR A 105 -8.26 -6.14 18.33
CA THR A 105 -8.99 -4.88 18.52
C THR A 105 -9.16 -4.16 17.17
N PRO A 106 -10.15 -3.27 17.01
CA PRO A 106 -10.34 -2.53 15.76
C PRO A 106 -9.11 -1.72 15.36
N SER A 107 -8.46 -1.09 16.34
CA SER A 107 -7.22 -0.33 16.13
C SER A 107 -6.07 -1.20 15.61
N LYS A 108 -5.92 -2.43 16.13
CA LYS A 108 -4.91 -3.38 15.65
C LYS A 108 -5.22 -3.89 14.26
N ILE A 109 -6.49 -4.19 13.96
CA ILE A 109 -6.89 -4.58 12.60
C ILE A 109 -6.55 -3.46 11.61
N VAL A 110 -6.93 -2.22 11.93
CA VAL A 110 -6.60 -1.05 11.10
C VAL A 110 -5.09 -0.90 10.92
N ALA A 111 -4.30 -1.10 11.98
CA ALA A 111 -2.85 -1.02 11.94
C ALA A 111 -2.18 -2.12 11.11
N GLU A 112 -2.76 -3.32 11.08
CA GLU A 112 -2.25 -4.49 10.32
C GLU A 112 -2.51 -4.38 8.81
N LEU A 113 -3.48 -3.56 8.40
CA LEU A 113 -3.84 -3.38 7.00
C LEU A 113 -2.82 -2.49 6.28
N THR A 114 -2.27 -3.00 5.18
CA THR A 114 -1.22 -2.35 4.39
C THR A 114 -1.73 -1.14 3.60
N LEU A 115 -0.82 -0.24 3.21
CA LEU A 115 -1.11 0.81 2.24
C LEU A 115 -1.86 0.30 1.00
N GLY A 116 -1.48 -0.87 0.49
CA GLY A 116 -2.09 -1.48 -0.68
C GLY A 116 -3.58 -1.79 -0.51
N PHE A 117 -3.99 -2.16 0.70
CA PHE A 117 -5.40 -2.31 1.08
C PHE A 117 -6.11 -0.96 1.04
N TRP A 118 -5.59 0.06 1.73
CA TRP A 118 -6.22 1.38 1.84
C TRP A 118 -6.41 2.06 0.47
N VAL A 119 -5.39 1.97 -0.40
CA VAL A 119 -5.47 2.47 -1.77
C VAL A 119 -6.52 1.70 -2.58
N SER A 120 -6.66 0.39 -2.37
CA SER A 120 -7.63 -0.42 -3.11
C SER A 120 -9.08 -0.01 -2.88
N LEU A 121 -9.41 0.52 -1.69
CA LEU A 121 -10.75 1.01 -1.35
C LEU A 121 -11.23 2.15 -2.26
N LEU A 122 -10.29 2.83 -2.92
CA LEU A 122 -10.54 3.95 -3.83
C LEU A 122 -10.63 3.52 -5.30
N ASN A 123 -10.56 2.22 -5.60
CA ASN A 123 -10.66 1.70 -6.96
C ASN A 123 -12.11 1.65 -7.47
N SER A 124 -12.25 1.51 -8.79
CA SER A 124 -13.57 1.42 -9.44
C SER A 124 -14.45 0.28 -8.90
N GLU A 125 -13.83 -0.79 -8.40
CA GLU A 125 -14.52 -1.93 -7.77
C GLU A 125 -15.45 -1.48 -6.64
N TYR A 126 -15.03 -0.51 -5.83
CA TYR A 126 -15.78 -0.05 -4.66
C TYR A 126 -16.43 1.32 -4.84
N GLU A 127 -16.34 1.91 -6.04
CA GLU A 127 -16.81 3.27 -6.28
C GLU A 127 -18.30 3.45 -5.95
N ARG A 128 -19.14 2.50 -6.34
CA ARG A 128 -20.59 2.59 -6.09
C ARG A 128 -20.95 2.57 -4.60
N LEU A 129 -20.15 1.87 -3.79
CA LEU A 129 -20.45 1.61 -2.37
C LEU A 129 -19.74 2.59 -1.44
N LEU A 130 -18.45 2.86 -1.67
CA LEU A 130 -17.59 3.55 -0.71
C LEU A 130 -17.28 4.99 -1.11
N TRP A 131 -17.19 5.31 -2.41
CA TRP A 131 -16.63 6.60 -2.85
C TRP A 131 -17.39 7.83 -2.36
N LYS A 132 -18.72 7.74 -2.25
CA LYS A 132 -19.58 8.85 -1.80
C LYS A 132 -19.12 9.42 -0.47
N ASP A 133 -18.72 8.53 0.45
CA ASP A 133 -18.27 8.84 1.79
C ASP A 133 -16.74 8.99 1.83
N LEU A 134 -15.98 8.07 1.23
CA LEU A 134 -14.51 8.11 1.24
C LEU A 134 -13.91 9.36 0.59
N ARG A 135 -14.59 10.01 -0.35
CA ARG A 135 -14.13 11.29 -0.90
C ARG A 135 -13.97 12.38 0.17
N ARG A 136 -14.65 12.28 1.32
CA ARG A 136 -14.53 13.22 2.44
C ARG A 136 -13.17 13.13 3.14
N ALA A 137 -12.45 12.03 2.98
CA ALA A 137 -11.07 11.87 3.45
C ALA A 137 -10.08 12.85 2.78
N PHE A 138 -10.49 13.52 1.69
CA PHE A 138 -9.69 14.51 0.96
C PHE A 138 -10.28 15.92 1.07
N PRO A 139 -10.37 16.52 2.29
CA PRO A 139 -11.10 17.76 2.51
C PRO A 139 -10.47 18.96 1.79
N PHE A 140 -9.15 18.96 1.60
CA PHE A 140 -8.40 20.05 0.96
C PHE A 140 -8.28 19.93 -0.57
N MET A 141 -8.74 18.81 -1.17
CA MET A 141 -8.72 18.67 -2.62
C MET A 141 -9.86 19.48 -3.27
N PRO A 142 -9.60 20.34 -4.27
CA PRO A 142 -10.64 21.11 -4.94
C PRO A 142 -11.80 20.24 -5.44
N LYS A 143 -13.05 20.71 -5.26
CA LYS A 143 -14.25 19.92 -5.58
C LYS A 143 -14.28 19.41 -7.03
N LYS A 144 -13.76 20.19 -7.97
CA LYS A 144 -13.66 19.82 -9.40
C LYS A 144 -12.69 18.66 -9.64
N GLU A 145 -11.65 18.56 -8.83
CA GLU A 145 -10.60 17.54 -8.92
C GLU A 145 -10.87 16.31 -8.06
N ARG A 146 -11.70 16.45 -7.01
CA ARG A 146 -12.10 15.40 -6.08
C ARG A 146 -13.06 14.40 -6.72
N LYS A 147 -12.54 13.69 -7.72
CA LYS A 147 -13.16 12.61 -8.47
C LYS A 147 -12.38 11.34 -8.21
N ARG A 148 -13.07 10.20 -8.12
CA ARG A 148 -12.46 8.91 -7.78
C ARG A 148 -11.22 8.63 -8.61
N LYS A 149 -11.33 8.77 -9.94
CA LYS A 149 -10.22 8.55 -10.88
C LYS A 149 -8.98 9.43 -10.61
N ASN A 150 -9.18 10.69 -10.21
CA ASN A 150 -8.09 11.63 -9.99
C ASN A 150 -7.36 11.34 -8.68
N VAL A 151 -8.06 10.72 -7.72
CA VAL A 151 -7.46 10.25 -6.46
C VAL A 151 -6.83 8.88 -6.67
N SER A 152 -7.56 7.92 -7.25
CA SER A 152 -7.13 6.54 -7.35
C SER A 152 -5.93 6.35 -8.27
N ALA A 153 -5.85 7.08 -9.39
CA ALA A 153 -4.77 6.93 -10.35
C ALA A 153 -3.38 7.21 -9.76
N PRO A 154 -3.10 8.41 -9.18
CA PRO A 154 -1.77 8.69 -8.62
C PRO A 154 -1.42 7.75 -7.47
N LEU A 155 -2.40 7.37 -6.63
CA LEU A 155 -2.16 6.46 -5.52
C LEU A 155 -1.78 5.05 -5.97
N ASN A 156 -2.41 4.54 -7.04
CA ASN A 156 -2.02 3.26 -7.62
C ASN A 156 -0.66 3.33 -8.33
N THR A 157 -0.30 4.48 -8.93
CA THR A 157 1.04 4.70 -9.48
C THR A 157 2.10 4.66 -8.39
N CYS A 158 1.89 5.36 -7.27
CA CYS A 158 2.78 5.29 -6.12
C CYS A 158 2.92 3.84 -5.63
N ARG A 159 1.82 3.09 -5.54
CA ARG A 159 1.86 1.68 -5.13
C ARG A 159 2.64 0.77 -6.08
N ALA A 160 2.56 1.00 -7.39
CA ALA A 160 3.24 0.16 -8.38
C ALA A 160 4.77 0.42 -8.44
N GLY A 161 5.22 1.56 -7.92
CA GLY A 161 6.64 1.92 -7.83
C GLY A 161 7.32 1.47 -6.52
N LEU A 162 6.55 0.93 -5.57
CA LEU A 162 7.03 0.33 -4.32
C LEU A 162 7.20 -1.18 -4.49
#